data_AF-A0A3M1LS50-F1
#
_entry.id   AF-A0A3M1LS50-F1
#
_cell.length_a   1.000
_cell.length_b   1.000
_cell.length_c   1.000
_cell.angle_alpha   90.00
_cell.angle_beta   90.00
_cell.angle_gamma   90.00
#
_symmetry.space_group_name_H-M   'P 1'
#
loop_
_entity.id
_entity.type
_entity.pdbx_description
1 polymer ?
#
loop_
_entity_poly.entity_id
_entity_poly.type
_entity_poly.pdbx_seq_one_letter_code
_entity_poly.pdbx_strand_id
1 'polypeptide(L)'
;MQYDEHKDSRTANRQEARGAVNTLRRRQLEVVPIHIALRKVFRRALTPLVQQWRMHRALQRQPYATARDVPWKMPATIASHLQPPQLEHLRTWAGILLRIACHTCEGKLPVLGLGWIVPQHGYKPPGFDGVRYDAPALEETERGDWLDAYLPSTAVPRARWLWCMIQQPHAPYDWQRDFRSGYRWSERSQSWKLRLDEAPGADPKVPWELGRLQLLPLLALALYCAPSDLRPAILRTVESTLLDFAAQNPPGYGIQWAQGMEAALRIAAIAVTLDLAAPHGLDERVGEAMLLSLYDHACFVLGHLEWSEGMRGNHYLAC
;
A
#
# COMPACT_ATOMS: atom_id res chain seq x y z
N MET A 1 44.97 0.93 -32.37
CA MET A 1 45.29 2.29 -31.90
C MET A 1 44.03 3.14 -31.79
N GLN A 2 42.98 2.62 -31.13
CA GLN A 2 41.66 3.27 -31.05
C GLN A 2 40.89 2.86 -29.78
N TYR A 3 41.60 2.37 -28.76
CA TYR A 3 41.03 1.87 -27.50
C TYR A 3 41.43 2.68 -26.26
N ASP A 4 42.42 3.58 -26.35
CA ASP A 4 42.84 4.43 -25.23
C ASP A 4 42.15 5.81 -25.19
N GLU A 5 41.76 6.39 -26.33
CA GLU A 5 41.12 7.73 -26.34
C GLU A 5 39.71 7.77 -25.75
N HIS A 6 39.01 6.62 -25.68
CA HIS A 6 37.64 6.57 -25.16
C HIS A 6 37.54 6.43 -23.63
N LYS A 7 38.62 6.02 -22.96
CA LYS A 7 38.69 5.99 -21.49
C LYS A 7 39.01 7.37 -20.92
N ASP A 8 39.92 8.12 -21.55
CA ASP A 8 40.34 9.44 -21.08
C ASP A 8 39.26 10.52 -21.22
N SER A 9 38.44 10.45 -22.26
CA SER A 9 37.29 11.36 -22.42
C SER A 9 36.18 11.15 -21.36
N ARG A 10 36.04 9.94 -20.80
CA ARG A 10 35.04 9.65 -19.74
C ARG A 10 35.54 9.98 -18.34
N THR A 11 36.83 9.87 -18.08
CA THR A 11 37.47 10.28 -16.81
C THR A 11 37.59 11.80 -16.71
N ALA A 12 37.95 12.49 -17.80
CA ALA A 12 37.98 13.95 -17.86
C ALA A 12 36.60 14.57 -17.61
N ASN A 13 35.56 14.04 -18.26
CA ASN A 13 34.19 14.53 -18.12
C ASN A 13 33.59 14.24 -16.71
N ARG A 14 34.06 13.17 -16.04
CA ARG A 14 33.75 12.90 -14.62
C ARG A 14 34.47 13.82 -13.65
N GLN A 15 35.70 14.24 -13.95
CA GLN A 15 36.46 15.19 -13.13
C GLN A 15 35.91 16.61 -13.29
N GLU A 16 35.54 17.04 -14.50
CA GLU A 16 34.88 18.32 -14.75
C GLU A 16 33.48 18.38 -14.12
N ALA A 17 32.67 17.31 -14.23
CA ALA A 17 31.37 17.24 -13.56
C ALA A 17 31.49 17.24 -12.03
N ARG A 18 32.51 16.58 -11.46
CA ARG A 18 32.82 16.66 -10.01
C ARG A 18 33.31 18.04 -9.59
N GLY A 19 34.08 18.73 -10.44
CA GLY A 19 34.52 20.11 -10.23
C GLY A 19 33.38 21.12 -10.28
N ALA A 20 32.43 20.95 -11.21
CA ALA A 20 31.23 21.78 -11.37
C ALA A 20 30.21 21.56 -10.23
N VAL A 21 30.02 20.32 -9.77
CA VAL A 21 29.16 20.01 -8.61
C VAL A 21 29.78 20.52 -7.30
N ASN A 22 31.11 20.48 -7.16
CA ASN A 22 31.81 21.05 -6.01
C ASN A 22 31.81 22.58 -6.00
N THR A 23 31.84 23.24 -7.16
CA THR A 23 31.73 24.71 -7.26
C THR A 23 30.29 25.21 -7.05
N LEU A 24 29.27 24.47 -7.51
CA LEU A 24 27.86 24.75 -7.19
C LEU A 24 27.53 24.51 -5.71
N ARG A 25 28.06 23.44 -5.09
CA ARG A 25 27.94 23.22 -3.63
C ARG A 25 28.66 24.29 -2.81
N ARG A 26 29.85 24.73 -3.24
CA ARG A 26 30.57 25.85 -2.59
C ARG A 26 29.79 27.16 -2.70
N ARG A 27 29.26 27.51 -3.88
CA ARG A 27 28.43 28.72 -4.04
C ARG A 27 27.09 28.67 -3.29
N GLN A 28 26.48 27.49 -3.15
CA GLN A 28 25.29 27.33 -2.30
C GLN A 28 25.59 27.48 -0.80
N LEU A 29 26.82 27.20 -0.35
CA LEU A 29 27.23 27.39 1.05
C LEU A 29 27.59 28.85 1.36
N GLU A 30 27.98 29.65 0.36
CA GLU A 30 28.30 31.08 0.52
C GLU A 30 27.04 31.98 0.66
N VAL A 31 25.84 31.46 0.34
CA VAL A 31 24.59 32.25 0.32
C VAL A 31 23.56 31.76 1.36
N VAL A 32 23.88 30.74 2.16
CA VAL A 32 22.98 30.24 3.20
C VAL A 32 23.40 30.82 4.55
N PRO A 33 22.58 31.70 5.18
CA PRO A 33 22.86 32.23 6.50
C PRO A 33 23.21 31.11 7.50
N ILE A 34 24.22 31.35 8.35
CA ILE A 34 24.76 30.36 9.30
C ILE A 34 23.64 29.72 10.15
N HIS A 35 22.62 30.49 10.54
CA HIS A 35 21.48 29.96 11.29
C HIS A 35 20.61 28.98 10.48
N ILE A 36 20.50 29.13 9.15
CA ILE A 36 19.79 28.18 8.27
C ILE A 36 20.62 26.92 8.08
N ALA A 37 21.94 27.05 7.92
CA ALA A 37 22.85 25.92 7.84
C ALA A 37 22.83 25.10 9.14
N LEU A 38 22.96 25.77 10.30
CA LEU A 38 22.85 25.17 11.63
C LEU A 38 21.48 24.53 11.82
N ARG A 39 20.38 25.19 11.49
CA ARG A 39 19.03 24.61 11.58
C ARG A 39 18.87 23.37 10.70
N LYS A 40 19.42 23.36 9.48
CA LYS A 40 19.40 22.19 8.59
C LYS A 40 20.25 21.04 9.13
N VAL A 41 21.42 21.32 9.70
CA VAL A 41 22.30 20.33 10.34
C VAL A 41 21.63 19.76 11.59
N PHE A 42 21.11 20.61 12.47
CA PHE A 42 20.40 20.21 13.68
C PHE A 42 19.14 19.40 13.35
N ARG A 43 18.36 19.83 12.35
CA ARG A 43 17.20 19.08 11.86
C ARG A 43 17.63 17.74 11.31
N ARG A 44 18.66 17.66 10.45
CA ARG A 44 19.15 16.37 9.90
C ARG A 44 19.70 15.44 10.99
N ALA A 45 20.40 15.97 11.99
CA ALA A 45 20.95 15.20 13.10
C ALA A 45 19.85 14.70 14.07
N LEU A 46 18.84 15.52 14.33
CA LEU A 46 17.72 15.17 15.23
C LEU A 46 16.62 14.35 14.57
N THR A 47 16.44 14.46 13.24
CA THR A 47 15.38 13.73 12.51
C THR A 47 15.42 12.22 12.77
N PRO A 48 16.55 11.51 12.69
CA PRO A 48 16.56 10.06 12.94
C PRO A 48 16.24 9.72 14.41
N LEU A 49 16.70 10.52 15.37
CA LEU A 49 16.41 10.32 16.80
C LEU A 49 14.94 10.59 17.13
N VAL A 50 14.37 11.66 16.57
CA VAL A 50 12.95 11.99 16.72
C VAL A 50 12.07 10.96 16.01
N GLN A 51 12.48 10.46 14.84
CA GLN A 51 11.79 9.39 14.14
C GLN A 51 11.83 8.07 14.93
N GLN A 52 13.00 7.66 15.44
CA GLN A 52 13.12 6.48 16.30
C GLN A 52 12.27 6.60 17.57
N TRP A 53 12.28 7.77 18.22
CA TRP A 53 11.44 8.02 19.39
C TRP A 53 9.94 8.00 19.05
N ARG A 54 9.52 8.59 17.93
CA ARG A 54 8.14 8.54 17.43
C ARG A 54 7.72 7.12 17.10
N MET A 55 8.56 6.34 16.43
CA MET A 55 8.34 4.91 16.16
C MET A 55 8.18 4.14 17.46
N HIS A 56 9.10 4.33 18.43
CA HIS A 56 9.03 3.66 19.72
C HIS A 56 7.78 4.04 20.52
N ARG A 57 7.35 5.30 20.47
CA ARG A 57 6.11 5.76 21.10
C ARG A 57 4.86 5.24 20.37
N ALA A 58 4.93 5.08 19.05
CA ALA A 58 3.88 4.47 18.24
C ALA A 58 3.70 2.98 18.56
N LEU A 59 4.76 2.26 18.95
CA LEU A 59 4.66 0.87 19.44
C LEU A 59 3.75 0.71 20.67
N GLN A 60 3.61 1.77 21.47
CA GLN A 60 2.81 1.79 22.70
C GLN A 60 1.38 2.30 22.49
N ARG A 61 1.04 2.71 21.26
CA ARG A 61 -0.29 3.22 20.90
C ARG A 61 -0.95 2.26 19.91
N GLN A 62 -2.27 2.35 19.77
CA GLN A 62 -2.94 1.70 18.64
C GLN A 62 -2.31 2.22 17.33
N PRO A 63 -2.11 1.35 16.32
CA PRO A 63 -1.41 1.75 15.10
C PRO A 63 -2.27 2.59 14.15
N TYR A 64 -3.59 2.57 14.29
CA TYR A 64 -4.51 3.30 13.42
C TYR A 64 -4.71 4.75 13.87
N ALA A 65 -4.71 5.66 12.91
CA ALA A 65 -5.09 7.05 13.15
C ALA A 65 -6.58 7.17 13.52
N THR A 66 -6.86 8.20 14.30
CA THR A 66 -8.20 8.65 14.65
C THR A 66 -8.45 10.05 14.12
N ALA A 67 -9.71 10.50 14.17
CA ALA A 67 -10.08 11.87 13.84
C ALA A 67 -9.34 12.94 14.68
N ARG A 68 -8.71 12.56 15.81
CA ARG A 68 -7.90 13.46 16.65
C ARG A 68 -6.45 13.62 16.15
N ASP A 69 -5.97 12.70 15.32
CA ASP A 69 -4.59 12.69 14.85
C ASP A 69 -4.42 13.50 13.55
N VAL A 70 -5.49 13.63 12.77
CA VAL A 70 -5.50 14.41 11.52
C VAL A 70 -5.48 15.92 11.80
N PRO A 71 -4.67 16.72 11.06
CA PRO A 71 -4.57 18.16 11.25
C PRO A 71 -5.74 18.96 10.61
N TRP A 72 -6.72 18.27 10.02
CA TRP A 72 -7.90 18.88 9.39
C TRP A 72 -9.19 18.32 10.02
N LYS A 73 -10.30 19.02 9.81
CA LYS A 73 -11.62 18.49 10.17
C LYS A 73 -12.02 17.41 9.17
N MET A 74 -12.34 16.22 9.66
CA MET A 74 -12.83 15.15 8.79
C MET A 74 -14.09 15.61 8.05
N PRO A 75 -14.13 15.48 6.71
CA PRO A 75 -15.29 15.87 5.94
C PRO A 75 -16.42 14.85 6.16
N ALA A 76 -17.67 15.30 6.00
CA ALA A 76 -18.83 14.41 6.07
C ALA A 76 -18.94 13.51 4.83
N THR A 77 -18.50 14.02 3.67
CA THR A 77 -18.51 13.31 2.39
C THR A 77 -17.16 13.40 1.70
N ILE A 78 -16.82 12.41 0.88
CA ILE A 78 -15.63 12.46 0.03
C ILE A 78 -15.92 13.43 -1.12
N ALA A 79 -15.13 14.49 -1.20
CA ALA A 79 -15.17 15.39 -2.34
C ALA A 79 -14.62 14.68 -3.58
N SER A 80 -15.31 14.82 -4.71
CA SER A 80 -14.77 14.37 -6.01
C SER A 80 -13.87 15.46 -6.58
N HIS A 81 -12.66 15.06 -6.91
CA HIS A 81 -11.58 15.86 -7.47
C HIS A 81 -11.26 15.44 -8.91
N LEU A 82 -11.56 14.20 -9.30
CA LEU A 82 -11.39 13.75 -10.67
C LEU A 82 -12.62 14.12 -11.51
N GLN A 83 -12.38 14.43 -12.79
CA GLN A 83 -13.49 14.56 -13.72
C GLN A 83 -14.05 13.16 -14.01
N PRO A 84 -15.40 13.01 -14.06
CA PRO A 84 -16.00 11.76 -14.48
C PRO A 84 -15.44 11.29 -15.82
N PRO A 85 -15.14 9.99 -15.98
CA PRO A 85 -14.61 9.47 -17.22
C PRO A 85 -15.62 9.70 -18.36
N GLN A 86 -15.11 10.14 -19.52
CA GLN A 86 -15.94 10.29 -20.71
C GLN A 86 -16.45 8.92 -21.15
N LEU A 87 -17.78 8.76 -21.17
CA LEU A 87 -18.43 7.47 -21.43
C LEU A 87 -18.04 6.88 -22.79
N GLU A 88 -17.76 7.71 -23.79
CA GLU A 88 -17.30 7.29 -25.11
C GLU A 88 -15.96 6.53 -25.04
N HIS A 89 -15.00 7.02 -24.25
CA HIS A 89 -13.73 6.34 -24.03
C HIS A 89 -13.89 5.04 -23.26
N LEU A 90 -14.83 4.98 -22.32
CA LEU A 90 -15.11 3.76 -21.56
C LEU A 90 -15.78 2.67 -22.39
N ARG A 91 -16.54 3.00 -23.44
CA ARG A 91 -17.23 1.99 -24.28
C ARG A 91 -16.28 0.94 -24.83
N THR A 92 -15.08 1.34 -25.26
CA THR A 92 -14.06 0.42 -25.80
C THR A 92 -13.57 -0.57 -24.75
N TRP A 93 -13.56 -0.18 -23.48
CA TRP A 93 -13.04 -0.98 -22.37
C TRP A 93 -14.14 -1.65 -21.52
N ALA A 94 -15.40 -1.28 -21.73
CA ALA A 94 -16.54 -1.71 -20.90
C ALA A 94 -16.61 -3.24 -20.78
N GLY A 95 -16.42 -3.97 -21.87
CA GLY A 95 -16.43 -5.44 -21.84
C GLY A 95 -15.32 -6.05 -20.96
N ILE A 96 -14.15 -5.42 -20.89
CA ILE A 96 -13.04 -5.87 -20.03
C ILE A 96 -13.32 -5.48 -18.57
N LEU A 97 -13.73 -4.25 -18.33
CA LEU A 97 -14.06 -3.76 -16.98
C LEU A 97 -15.18 -4.58 -16.34
N LEU A 98 -16.21 -4.93 -17.11
CA LEU A 98 -17.30 -5.77 -16.61
C LEU A 98 -16.86 -7.21 -16.31
N ARG A 99 -15.96 -7.79 -17.12
CA ARG A 99 -15.40 -9.12 -16.81
C ARG A 99 -14.57 -9.11 -15.54
N ILE A 100 -13.73 -8.09 -15.37
CA ILE A 100 -12.98 -7.86 -14.13
C ILE A 100 -13.94 -7.76 -12.96
N ALA A 101 -14.95 -6.90 -13.07
CA ALA A 101 -15.95 -6.70 -12.03
C ALA A 101 -16.68 -7.99 -11.65
N CYS A 102 -17.12 -8.79 -12.63
CA CYS A 102 -17.77 -10.08 -12.37
C CYS A 102 -16.85 -11.04 -11.61
N HIS A 103 -15.59 -11.19 -12.03
CA HIS A 103 -14.62 -12.04 -11.31
C HIS A 103 -14.44 -11.59 -9.86
N THR A 104 -14.26 -10.29 -9.63
CA THR A 104 -14.07 -9.77 -8.28
C THR A 104 -15.33 -9.89 -7.43
N CYS A 105 -16.52 -9.74 -8.00
CA CYS A 105 -17.79 -9.98 -7.30
C CYS A 105 -17.94 -11.45 -6.84
N GLU A 106 -17.31 -12.39 -7.55
CA GLU A 106 -17.20 -13.80 -7.14
C GLU A 106 -16.07 -14.06 -6.13
N GLY A 107 -15.40 -13.02 -5.64
CA GLY A 107 -14.27 -13.11 -4.70
C GLY A 107 -12.93 -13.47 -5.37
N LYS A 108 -12.86 -13.47 -6.70
CA LYS A 108 -11.62 -13.78 -7.43
C LYS A 108 -10.78 -12.53 -7.64
N LEU A 109 -9.50 -12.60 -7.26
CA LEU A 109 -8.52 -11.55 -7.49
C LEU A 109 -7.37 -12.08 -8.37
N PRO A 110 -6.78 -11.24 -9.23
CA PRO A 110 -5.59 -11.62 -9.98
C PRO A 110 -4.41 -11.69 -9.01
N VAL A 111 -3.78 -12.85 -8.91
CA VAL A 111 -2.60 -13.09 -8.08
C VAL A 111 -1.41 -13.40 -8.98
N LEU A 112 -0.30 -12.71 -8.73
CA LEU A 112 0.96 -12.87 -9.45
C LEU A 112 1.37 -14.36 -9.59
N GLY A 113 1.42 -14.83 -10.83
CA GLY A 113 1.81 -16.20 -11.18
C GLY A 113 0.71 -17.26 -11.06
N LEU A 114 -0.49 -16.90 -10.59
CA LEU A 114 -1.64 -17.82 -10.45
C LEU A 114 -2.89 -17.37 -11.23
N GLY A 115 -2.94 -16.12 -11.70
CA GLY A 115 -4.12 -15.59 -12.38
C GLY A 115 -5.27 -15.37 -11.39
N TRP A 116 -6.51 -15.58 -11.83
CA TRP A 116 -7.70 -15.32 -11.02
C TRP A 116 -7.97 -16.49 -10.05
N ILE A 117 -7.72 -16.24 -8.76
CA ILE A 117 -8.01 -17.19 -7.66
C ILE A 117 -8.84 -16.50 -6.59
N VAL A 118 -9.41 -17.25 -5.64
CA VAL A 118 -9.98 -16.69 -4.41
C VAL A 118 -8.88 -16.70 -3.34
N PRO A 119 -8.20 -15.56 -3.06
CA PRO A 119 -6.99 -15.54 -2.23
C PRO A 119 -7.35 -15.46 -0.75
N GLN A 120 -8.06 -16.47 -0.25
CA GLN A 120 -8.56 -16.50 1.14
C GLN A 120 -7.70 -17.35 2.07
N HIS A 121 -7.90 -17.17 3.37
CA HIS A 121 -7.36 -18.10 4.37
C HIS A 121 -7.80 -19.54 4.08
N GLY A 122 -6.89 -20.50 4.26
CA GLY A 122 -7.12 -21.91 3.91
C GLY A 122 -7.00 -22.24 2.42
N TYR A 123 -6.59 -21.30 1.56
CA TYR A 123 -6.22 -21.61 0.17
C TYR A 123 -5.14 -22.72 0.13
N LYS A 124 -5.28 -23.67 -0.81
CA LYS A 124 -4.34 -24.78 -0.99
C LYS A 124 -3.31 -24.40 -2.06
N PRO A 125 -2.07 -24.03 -1.67
CA PRO A 125 -1.05 -23.58 -2.61
C PRO A 125 -0.58 -24.75 -3.47
N PRO A 126 -0.25 -24.51 -4.76
CA PRO A 126 0.35 -25.54 -5.61
C PRO A 126 1.76 -25.94 -5.13
N GLY A 127 2.44 -25.08 -4.38
CA GLY A 127 3.86 -25.17 -4.08
C GLY A 127 4.69 -24.40 -5.12
N PHE A 128 5.89 -23.98 -4.73
CA PHE A 128 6.83 -23.27 -5.58
C PHE A 128 8.26 -23.69 -5.25
N ASP A 129 9.08 -23.90 -6.28
CA ASP A 129 10.49 -24.31 -6.14
C ASP A 129 10.71 -25.54 -5.23
N GLY A 130 9.83 -26.54 -5.35
CA GLY A 130 9.89 -27.77 -4.56
C GLY A 130 9.41 -27.64 -3.11
N VAL A 131 8.90 -26.49 -2.69
CA VAL A 131 8.44 -26.22 -1.32
C VAL A 131 6.94 -25.91 -1.29
N ARG A 132 6.26 -26.38 -0.25
CA ARG A 132 4.85 -26.06 0.02
C ARG A 132 4.63 -25.79 1.51
N TYR A 133 3.97 -24.68 1.83
CA TYR A 133 3.56 -24.30 3.18
C TYR A 133 2.04 -24.36 3.30
N ASP A 134 1.55 -25.37 4.01
CA ASP A 134 0.13 -25.53 4.27
C ASP A 134 -0.30 -24.70 5.50
N ALA A 135 -1.50 -24.12 5.43
CA ALA A 135 -2.10 -23.36 6.53
C ALA A 135 -3.59 -23.73 6.65
N PRO A 136 -4.13 -23.85 7.86
CA PRO A 136 -5.53 -24.18 8.06
C PRO A 136 -6.44 -23.03 7.58
N ALA A 137 -7.70 -23.37 7.29
CA ALA A 137 -8.74 -22.38 7.10
C ALA A 137 -9.09 -21.72 8.44
N LEU A 138 -9.66 -20.51 8.39
CA LEU A 138 -10.23 -19.88 9.57
C LEU A 138 -11.63 -20.42 9.84
N GLU A 139 -11.95 -20.57 11.12
CA GLU A 139 -13.29 -20.88 11.62
C GLU A 139 -13.93 -19.59 12.16
N GLU A 140 -15.25 -19.45 12.01
CA GLU A 140 -16.06 -18.37 12.59
C GLU A 140 -15.52 -16.94 12.36
N THR A 141 -15.59 -16.46 11.12
CA THR A 141 -15.00 -15.16 10.73
C THR A 141 -15.93 -13.96 10.92
N GLU A 142 -17.23 -14.18 11.11
CA GLU A 142 -18.28 -13.15 10.98
C GLU A 142 -18.04 -11.93 11.89
N ARG A 143 -17.67 -12.15 13.15
CA ARG A 143 -17.46 -11.08 14.14
C ARG A 143 -16.06 -10.48 14.15
N GLY A 144 -15.14 -11.02 13.35
CA GLY A 144 -13.74 -10.60 13.35
C GLY A 144 -12.97 -11.07 14.59
N ASP A 145 -13.51 -12.02 15.36
CA ASP A 145 -12.87 -12.47 16.60
C ASP A 145 -11.51 -13.14 16.32
N TRP A 146 -11.40 -13.78 15.16
CA TRP A 146 -10.18 -14.39 14.63
C TRP A 146 -8.99 -13.43 14.49
N LEU A 147 -9.23 -12.12 14.35
CA LEU A 147 -8.16 -11.12 14.20
C LEU A 147 -7.21 -11.09 15.40
N ASP A 148 -7.67 -11.48 16.60
CA ASP A 148 -6.85 -11.55 17.81
C ASP A 148 -5.68 -12.52 17.67
N ALA A 149 -5.91 -13.61 16.93
CA ALA A 149 -4.91 -14.65 16.72
C ALA A 149 -3.75 -14.16 15.84
N TYR A 150 -3.95 -13.12 15.04
CA TYR A 150 -3.02 -12.67 14.01
C TYR A 150 -2.45 -11.27 14.25
N LEU A 151 -3.23 -10.36 14.82
CA LEU A 151 -2.83 -8.96 14.99
C LEU A 151 -2.09 -8.72 16.31
N PRO A 152 -1.35 -7.61 16.44
CA PRO A 152 -0.96 -7.10 17.75
C PRO A 152 -2.20 -6.67 18.53
N SER A 153 -2.22 -6.91 19.86
CA SER A 153 -3.39 -6.64 20.72
C SER A 153 -3.84 -5.17 20.69
N THR A 154 -2.93 -4.24 20.41
CA THR A 154 -3.24 -2.81 20.30
C THR A 154 -3.97 -2.43 19.00
N ALA A 155 -3.91 -3.27 17.95
CA ALA A 155 -4.61 -3.06 16.68
C ALA A 155 -6.03 -3.62 16.68
N VAL A 156 -6.24 -4.73 17.41
CA VAL A 156 -7.47 -5.52 17.42
C VAL A 156 -8.75 -4.69 17.53
N PRO A 157 -8.91 -3.74 18.47
CA PRO A 157 -10.18 -3.05 18.64
C PRO A 157 -10.63 -2.30 17.39
N ARG A 158 -9.69 -1.60 16.74
CA ARG A 158 -9.98 -0.85 15.52
C ARG A 158 -10.12 -1.78 14.31
N ALA A 159 -9.30 -2.82 14.23
CA ALA A 159 -9.38 -3.84 13.19
C ALA A 159 -10.75 -4.54 13.18
N ARG A 160 -11.26 -4.96 14.35
CA ARG A 160 -12.61 -5.53 14.49
C ARG A 160 -13.70 -4.52 14.13
N TRP A 161 -13.55 -3.26 14.53
CA TRP A 161 -14.50 -2.21 14.13
C TRP A 161 -14.58 -2.05 12.61
N LEU A 162 -13.44 -2.07 11.91
CA LEU A 162 -13.37 -2.07 10.44
C LEU A 162 -14.03 -3.32 9.85
N TRP A 163 -13.72 -4.49 10.41
CA TRP A 163 -14.27 -5.77 9.98
C TRP A 163 -15.80 -5.83 10.09
N CYS A 164 -16.37 -5.35 11.19
CA CYS A 164 -17.82 -5.32 11.42
C CYS A 164 -18.59 -4.39 10.45
N MET A 165 -17.90 -3.54 9.68
CA MET A 165 -18.54 -2.76 8.61
C MET A 165 -18.68 -3.54 7.30
N ILE A 166 -17.99 -4.68 7.15
CA ILE A 166 -18.09 -5.53 5.96
C ILE A 166 -19.45 -6.23 5.97
N GLN A 167 -20.18 -6.14 4.85
CA GLN A 167 -21.44 -6.87 4.71
C GLN A 167 -21.17 -8.38 4.62
N GLN A 168 -21.86 -9.14 5.47
CA GLN A 168 -21.71 -10.58 5.57
C GLN A 168 -22.69 -11.33 4.64
N PRO A 169 -22.35 -12.54 4.16
CA PRO A 169 -21.11 -13.28 4.45
C PRO A 169 -19.90 -12.78 3.63
N HIS A 170 -18.74 -12.67 4.27
CA HIS A 170 -17.46 -12.38 3.62
C HIS A 170 -16.34 -13.26 4.18
N ALA A 171 -15.61 -13.94 3.29
CA ALA A 171 -14.45 -14.74 3.65
C ALA A 171 -13.17 -13.87 3.60
N PRO A 172 -12.34 -13.85 4.65
CA PRO A 172 -11.15 -13.00 4.70
C PRO A 172 -10.14 -13.38 3.62
N TYR A 173 -9.70 -12.38 2.86
CA TYR A 173 -8.53 -12.54 1.99
C TYR A 173 -7.27 -12.64 2.84
N ASP A 174 -6.29 -13.46 2.43
CA ASP A 174 -5.03 -13.60 3.15
C ASP A 174 -3.95 -12.71 2.54
N TRP A 175 -3.93 -11.44 2.97
CA TRP A 175 -2.99 -10.43 2.46
C TRP A 175 -1.54 -10.71 2.82
N GLN A 176 -1.26 -11.63 3.73
CA GLN A 176 0.10 -11.91 4.18
C GLN A 176 0.74 -13.08 3.45
N ARG A 177 0.09 -13.65 2.43
CA ARG A 177 0.47 -14.94 1.88
C ARG A 177 1.07 -14.84 0.48
N ASP A 178 2.17 -15.54 0.27
CA ASP A 178 2.57 -15.97 -1.06
C ASP A 178 1.74 -17.19 -1.45
N PHE A 179 0.73 -16.99 -2.29
CA PHE A 179 -0.18 -18.07 -2.68
C PHE A 179 0.46 -19.16 -3.55
N ARG A 180 1.68 -18.95 -4.08
CA ARG A 180 2.39 -19.97 -4.85
C ARG A 180 3.04 -20.99 -3.93
N SER A 181 3.94 -20.55 -3.05
CA SER A 181 4.62 -21.40 -2.07
C SER A 181 3.71 -21.77 -0.89
N GLY A 182 2.79 -20.88 -0.54
CA GLY A 182 1.96 -20.95 0.65
C GLY A 182 2.53 -20.20 1.86
N TYR A 183 3.75 -19.70 1.78
CA TYR A 183 4.42 -19.06 2.91
C TYR A 183 3.64 -17.80 3.34
N ARG A 184 3.59 -17.57 4.66
CA ARG A 184 2.79 -16.49 5.24
C ARG A 184 3.63 -15.68 6.23
N TRP A 185 3.71 -14.38 5.99
CA TRP A 185 4.37 -13.46 6.92
C TRP A 185 3.44 -13.11 8.08
N SER A 186 4.02 -12.91 9.27
CA SER A 186 3.26 -12.54 10.46
C SER A 186 2.93 -11.03 10.44
N GLU A 187 1.65 -10.71 10.42
CA GLU A 187 1.10 -9.36 10.64
C GLU A 187 1.03 -8.96 12.11
N ARG A 188 1.45 -9.84 13.04
CA ARG A 188 1.78 -9.44 14.41
C ARG A 188 3.13 -8.75 14.49
N SER A 189 4.01 -9.00 13.51
CA SER A 189 5.37 -8.51 13.50
C SER A 189 5.42 -7.09 12.94
N GLN A 190 6.21 -6.24 13.59
CA GLN A 190 6.58 -4.93 13.04
C GLN A 190 7.28 -5.11 11.70
N SER A 191 6.93 -4.28 10.72
CA SER A 191 7.30 -4.51 9.32
C SER A 191 8.82 -4.49 9.11
N TRP A 192 9.55 -3.61 9.80
CA TRP A 192 11.02 -3.54 9.76
C TRP A 192 11.74 -4.72 10.44
N LYS A 193 11.02 -5.55 11.19
CA LYS A 193 11.56 -6.79 11.78
C LYS A 193 11.35 -8.00 10.87
N LEU A 194 10.52 -7.88 9.83
CA LEU A 194 10.28 -8.97 8.90
C LEU A 194 11.55 -9.32 8.16
N ARG A 195 11.66 -10.61 7.84
CA ARG A 195 12.73 -11.19 7.06
C ARG A 195 12.09 -11.66 5.76
N LEU A 196 12.50 -11.06 4.66
CA LEU A 196 11.82 -11.23 3.36
C LEU A 196 12.43 -12.37 2.54
N ASP A 197 13.66 -12.77 2.87
CA ASP A 197 14.53 -13.68 2.12
C ASP A 197 14.87 -14.99 2.87
N GLU A 198 14.34 -15.17 4.08
CA GLU A 198 14.66 -16.35 4.92
C GLU A 198 13.88 -17.62 4.55
N ALA A 199 12.72 -17.49 3.90
CA ALA A 199 11.84 -18.61 3.61
C ALA A 199 12.05 -19.16 2.19
N PRO A 200 12.46 -20.44 2.03
CA PRO A 200 12.61 -21.08 0.73
C PRO A 200 11.37 -20.96 -0.16
N GLY A 201 11.55 -20.55 -1.41
CA GLY A 201 10.47 -20.43 -2.40
C GLY A 201 9.45 -19.31 -2.13
N ALA A 202 9.56 -18.58 -1.02
CA ALA A 202 8.68 -17.46 -0.70
C ALA A 202 9.10 -16.20 -1.48
N ASP A 203 8.14 -15.54 -2.14
CA ASP A 203 8.39 -14.27 -2.83
C ASP A 203 7.46 -13.17 -2.31
N PRO A 204 7.99 -12.13 -1.65
CA PRO A 204 7.18 -11.05 -1.09
C PRO A 204 6.42 -10.26 -2.17
N LYS A 205 6.82 -10.36 -3.44
CA LYS A 205 6.10 -9.69 -4.55
C LYS A 205 4.69 -10.22 -4.75
N VAL A 206 4.41 -11.47 -4.39
CA VAL A 206 3.08 -12.07 -4.55
C VAL A 206 2.05 -11.37 -3.64
N PRO A 207 2.23 -11.32 -2.31
CA PRO A 207 1.31 -10.57 -1.46
C PRO A 207 1.37 -9.06 -1.72
N TRP A 208 2.53 -8.48 -2.08
CA TRP A 208 2.59 -7.05 -2.41
C TRP A 208 1.77 -6.69 -3.64
N GLU A 209 1.84 -7.47 -4.73
CA GLU A 209 1.08 -7.16 -5.94
C GLU A 209 -0.43 -7.18 -5.67
N LEU A 210 -0.90 -8.19 -4.93
CA LEU A 210 -2.29 -8.26 -4.45
C LEU A 210 -2.64 -7.06 -3.56
N GLY A 211 -1.77 -6.74 -2.60
CA GLY A 211 -1.94 -5.68 -1.62
C GLY A 211 -1.78 -4.26 -2.16
N ARG A 212 -1.33 -4.05 -3.40
CA ARG A 212 -1.33 -2.73 -4.05
C ARG A 212 -2.74 -2.20 -4.32
N LEU A 213 -3.75 -3.08 -4.27
CA LEU A 213 -5.16 -2.74 -4.50
C LEU A 213 -5.41 -2.10 -5.88
N GLN A 214 -4.52 -2.35 -6.85
CA GLN A 214 -4.57 -1.75 -8.19
C GLN A 214 -5.82 -2.15 -9.01
N LEU A 215 -6.52 -3.19 -8.57
CA LEU A 215 -7.79 -3.62 -9.15
C LEU A 215 -8.94 -2.67 -8.79
N LEU A 216 -8.89 -2.01 -7.63
CA LEU A 216 -10.00 -1.21 -7.11
C LEU A 216 -10.35 0.01 -7.99
N PRO A 217 -9.38 0.77 -8.53
CA PRO A 217 -9.68 1.82 -9.51
C PRO A 217 -10.42 1.29 -10.75
N LEU A 218 -10.11 0.06 -11.19
CA LEU A 218 -10.79 -0.56 -12.34
C LEU A 218 -12.24 -0.93 -12.01
N LEU A 219 -12.51 -1.38 -10.78
CA LEU A 219 -13.87 -1.62 -10.30
C LEU A 219 -14.66 -0.31 -10.19
N ALA A 220 -14.04 0.74 -9.69
CA ALA A 220 -14.67 2.06 -9.62
C ALA A 220 -14.99 2.61 -11.02
N LEU A 221 -14.10 2.42 -12.00
CA LEU A 221 -14.40 2.73 -13.41
C LEU A 221 -15.54 1.86 -13.98
N ALA A 222 -15.63 0.59 -13.59
CA ALA A 222 -16.70 -0.30 -14.03
C ALA A 222 -18.09 0.19 -13.61
N LEU A 223 -18.21 0.91 -12.47
CA LEU A 223 -19.49 1.49 -12.01
C LEU A 223 -20.13 2.44 -13.04
N TYR A 224 -19.32 3.12 -13.86
CA TYR A 224 -19.79 4.06 -14.89
C TYR A 224 -20.40 3.37 -16.12
N CYS A 225 -20.05 2.11 -16.39
CA CYS A 225 -20.54 1.36 -17.55
C CYS A 225 -21.34 0.11 -17.17
N ALA A 226 -21.44 -0.22 -15.88
CA ALA A 226 -22.17 -1.37 -15.41
C ALA A 226 -23.70 -1.18 -15.52
N PRO A 227 -24.42 -2.27 -15.86
CA PRO A 227 -25.87 -2.37 -15.68
C PRO A 227 -26.30 -2.03 -14.25
N SER A 228 -27.51 -1.48 -14.10
CA SER A 228 -28.02 -0.98 -12.81
C SER A 228 -28.14 -2.06 -11.73
N ASP A 229 -28.41 -3.30 -12.12
CA ASP A 229 -28.50 -4.49 -11.26
C ASP A 229 -27.13 -4.98 -10.78
N LEU A 230 -26.06 -4.79 -11.57
CA LEU A 230 -24.71 -5.18 -11.21
C LEU A 230 -23.98 -4.14 -10.33
N ARG A 231 -24.29 -2.84 -10.49
CA ARG A 231 -23.62 -1.75 -9.74
C ARG A 231 -23.59 -1.95 -8.22
N PRO A 232 -24.67 -2.35 -7.54
CA PRO A 232 -24.64 -2.57 -6.10
C PRO A 232 -23.66 -3.68 -5.68
N ALA A 233 -23.52 -4.74 -6.49
CA ALA A 233 -22.55 -5.80 -6.20
C ALA A 233 -21.11 -5.30 -6.34
N ILE A 234 -20.82 -4.54 -7.41
CA ILE A 234 -19.49 -3.95 -7.63
C ILE A 234 -19.13 -3.01 -6.49
N LEU A 235 -20.05 -2.13 -6.09
CA LEU A 235 -19.81 -1.17 -5.01
C LEU A 235 -19.55 -1.89 -3.67
N ARG A 236 -20.37 -2.90 -3.32
CA ARG A 236 -20.14 -3.72 -2.13
C ARG A 236 -18.78 -4.43 -2.17
N THR A 237 -18.35 -4.92 -3.33
CA THR A 237 -17.04 -5.54 -3.48
C THR A 237 -15.90 -4.55 -3.28
N VAL A 238 -16.03 -3.31 -3.78
CA VAL A 238 -15.06 -2.23 -3.53
C VAL A 238 -14.95 -1.94 -2.03
N GLU A 239 -16.08 -1.71 -1.36
CA GLU A 239 -16.13 -1.41 0.07
C GLU A 239 -15.57 -2.55 0.92
N SER A 240 -16.03 -3.79 0.65
CA SER A 240 -15.59 -4.97 1.40
C SER A 240 -14.10 -5.22 1.23
N THR A 241 -13.54 -5.05 0.03
CA THR A 241 -12.11 -5.24 -0.22
C THR A 241 -11.26 -4.18 0.49
N LEU A 242 -11.71 -2.90 0.49
CA LEU A 242 -11.04 -1.81 1.22
C LEU A 242 -11.02 -2.07 2.73
N LEU A 243 -12.17 -2.44 3.29
CA LEU A 243 -12.31 -2.74 4.72
C LEU A 243 -11.55 -4.00 5.13
N ASP A 244 -11.63 -5.07 4.33
CA ASP A 244 -10.92 -6.34 4.56
C ASP A 244 -9.40 -6.11 4.59
N PHE A 245 -8.88 -5.34 3.63
CA PHE A 245 -7.47 -4.93 3.65
C PHE A 245 -7.14 -4.13 4.91
N ALA A 246 -7.90 -3.07 5.23
CA ALA A 246 -7.58 -2.19 6.36
C ALA A 246 -7.69 -2.90 7.72
N ALA A 247 -8.65 -3.82 7.88
CA ALA A 247 -8.84 -4.59 9.11
C ALA A 247 -7.66 -5.53 9.37
N GLN A 248 -7.10 -6.14 8.33
CA GLN A 248 -6.05 -7.15 8.46
C GLN A 248 -4.62 -6.58 8.41
N ASN A 249 -4.45 -5.33 7.97
CA ASN A 249 -3.13 -4.74 7.74
C ASN A 249 -2.89 -3.50 8.61
N PRO A 250 -2.69 -3.65 9.94
CA PRO A 250 -2.46 -2.50 10.81
C PRO A 250 -1.22 -1.70 10.39
N PRO A 251 -1.27 -0.35 10.42
CA PRO A 251 -0.15 0.49 10.03
C PRO A 251 1.17 0.13 10.69
N GLY A 252 2.19 -0.14 9.85
CA GLY A 252 3.54 -0.51 10.30
C GLY A 252 3.75 -1.99 10.65
N TYR A 253 2.75 -2.85 10.46
CA TYR A 253 2.85 -4.28 10.76
C TYR A 253 2.64 -5.16 9.52
N GLY A 254 3.24 -6.35 9.51
CA GLY A 254 3.04 -7.30 8.42
C GLY A 254 3.71 -6.92 7.10
N ILE A 255 3.61 -7.81 6.13
CA ILE A 255 4.37 -7.69 4.88
C ILE A 255 3.91 -6.49 4.04
N GLN A 256 2.63 -6.14 4.13
CA GLN A 256 2.08 -5.02 3.37
C GLN A 256 2.76 -3.69 3.72
N TRP A 257 3.25 -3.53 4.94
CA TRP A 257 3.96 -2.33 5.39
C TRP A 257 5.48 -2.48 5.37
N ALA A 258 6.03 -3.50 4.71
CA ALA A 258 7.48 -3.75 4.70
C ALA A 258 8.28 -2.76 3.84
N GLN A 259 7.63 -2.08 2.88
CA GLN A 259 8.25 -1.14 1.94
C GLN A 259 7.37 0.12 1.81
N GLY A 260 8.01 1.29 1.79
CA GLY A 260 7.37 2.59 1.61
C GLY A 260 6.74 2.75 0.23
N MET A 261 7.38 2.23 -0.83
CA MET A 261 6.83 2.30 -2.19
C MET A 261 5.47 1.59 -2.28
N GLU A 262 5.35 0.42 -1.66
CA GLU A 262 4.10 -0.36 -1.65
C GLU A 262 2.97 0.37 -0.90
N ALA A 263 3.30 1.13 0.14
CA ALA A 263 2.34 2.01 0.81
C ALA A 263 1.94 3.21 -0.07
N ALA A 264 2.87 3.81 -0.80
CA ALA A 264 2.60 4.94 -1.67
C ALA A 264 1.73 4.56 -2.87
N LEU A 265 1.96 3.40 -3.49
CA LEU A 265 1.11 2.87 -4.55
C LEU A 265 -0.33 2.63 -4.07
N ARG A 266 -0.51 2.13 -2.85
CA ARG A 266 -1.83 1.99 -2.22
C ARG A 266 -2.54 3.33 -2.01
N ILE A 267 -1.83 4.39 -1.65
CA ILE A 267 -2.42 5.75 -1.55
C ILE A 267 -3.10 6.13 -2.86
N ALA A 268 -2.39 5.96 -3.98
CA ALA A 268 -2.92 6.27 -5.30
C ALA A 268 -4.15 5.39 -5.64
N ALA A 269 -4.05 4.08 -5.42
CA ALA A 269 -5.14 3.15 -5.69
C ALA A 269 -6.40 3.46 -4.85
N ILE A 270 -6.25 3.68 -3.54
CA ILE A 270 -7.35 3.99 -2.64
C ILE A 270 -7.95 5.36 -2.99
N ALA A 271 -7.14 6.41 -3.12
CA ALA A 271 -7.65 7.75 -3.40
C ALA A 271 -8.44 7.83 -4.72
N VAL A 272 -7.93 7.24 -5.80
CA VAL A 272 -8.64 7.19 -7.09
C VAL A 272 -9.93 6.38 -6.98
N THR A 273 -9.89 5.26 -6.26
CA THR A 273 -11.10 4.43 -6.03
C THR A 273 -12.18 5.22 -5.30
N LEU A 274 -11.83 5.90 -4.21
CA LEU A 274 -12.78 6.68 -3.41
C LEU A 274 -13.43 7.80 -4.24
N ASP A 275 -12.63 8.52 -5.02
CA ASP A 275 -13.11 9.62 -5.86
C ASP A 275 -14.11 9.14 -6.91
N LEU A 276 -13.78 8.05 -7.60
CA LEU A 276 -14.60 7.49 -8.67
C LEU A 276 -15.82 6.74 -8.14
N ALA A 277 -15.75 6.12 -6.96
CA ALA A 277 -16.86 5.38 -6.37
C ALA A 277 -17.86 6.27 -5.61
N ALA A 278 -17.43 7.42 -5.08
CA ALA A 278 -18.28 8.32 -4.29
C ALA A 278 -19.58 8.73 -5.01
N PRO A 279 -19.58 9.13 -6.30
CA PRO A 279 -20.81 9.46 -7.04
C PRO A 279 -21.80 8.30 -7.20
N HIS A 280 -21.35 7.06 -6.98
CA HIS A 280 -22.15 5.84 -7.09
C HIS A 280 -22.73 5.37 -5.75
N GLY A 281 -22.53 6.14 -4.68
CA GLY A 281 -23.14 5.87 -3.37
C GLY A 281 -22.26 5.10 -2.40
N LEU A 282 -20.93 5.27 -2.48
CA LEU A 282 -19.98 4.75 -1.49
C LEU A 282 -20.42 5.13 -0.07
N ASP A 283 -20.45 4.16 0.86
CA ASP A 283 -20.82 4.39 2.25
C ASP A 283 -19.88 5.41 2.93
N GLU A 284 -20.48 6.40 3.58
CA GLU A 284 -19.75 7.51 4.21
C GLU A 284 -18.78 7.03 5.30
N ARG A 285 -19.12 5.98 6.05
CA ARG A 285 -18.27 5.41 7.11
C ARG A 285 -17.08 4.68 6.53
N VAL A 286 -17.27 4.00 5.39
CA VAL A 286 -16.16 3.41 4.62
C VAL A 286 -15.24 4.53 4.12
N GLY A 287 -15.81 5.60 3.59
CA GLY A 287 -15.07 6.77 3.17
C GLY A 287 -14.24 7.39 4.30
N GLU A 288 -14.84 7.63 5.47
CA GLU A 288 -14.14 8.15 6.65
C GLU A 288 -13.01 7.22 7.11
N ALA A 289 -13.27 5.92 7.18
CA ALA A 289 -12.27 4.92 7.53
C ALA A 289 -11.09 4.93 6.55
N MET A 290 -11.36 5.05 5.26
CA MET A 290 -10.30 5.08 4.24
C MET A 290 -9.55 6.42 4.20
N LEU A 291 -10.16 7.55 4.52
CA LEU A 291 -9.45 8.81 4.70
C LEU A 291 -8.43 8.74 5.85
N LEU A 292 -8.78 8.09 6.96
CA LEU A 292 -7.84 7.82 8.05
C LEU A 292 -6.75 6.83 7.62
N SER A 293 -7.11 5.80 6.85
CA SER A 293 -6.15 4.87 6.25
C SER A 293 -5.16 5.61 5.36
N LEU A 294 -5.60 6.51 4.48
CA LEU A 294 -4.72 7.33 3.63
C LEU A 294 -3.75 8.18 4.47
N TYR A 295 -4.22 8.75 5.58
CA TYR A 295 -3.35 9.47 6.51
C TYR A 295 -2.28 8.56 7.12
N ASP A 296 -2.65 7.37 7.59
CA ASP A 296 -1.71 6.37 8.11
C ASP A 296 -0.65 5.99 7.06
N HIS A 297 -1.07 5.77 5.81
CA HIS A 297 -0.16 5.48 4.70
C HIS A 297 0.78 6.66 4.43
N ALA A 298 0.28 7.89 4.37
CA ALA A 298 1.11 9.07 4.14
C ALA A 298 2.14 9.28 5.26
N CYS A 299 1.73 9.11 6.53
CA CYS A 299 2.63 9.15 7.67
C CYS A 299 3.72 8.07 7.58
N PHE A 300 3.35 6.86 7.17
CA PHE A 300 4.29 5.77 6.98
C PHE A 300 5.30 6.08 5.88
N VAL A 301 4.85 6.49 4.69
CA VAL A 301 5.70 6.83 3.54
C VAL A 301 6.70 7.92 3.90
N LEU A 302 6.26 9.01 4.54
CA LEU A 302 7.12 10.09 5.00
C LEU A 302 8.18 9.65 6.04
N GLY A 303 7.89 8.57 6.78
CA GLY A 303 8.81 7.96 7.73
C GLY A 303 9.78 6.95 7.11
N HIS A 304 9.48 6.43 5.92
CA HIS A 304 10.15 5.30 5.28
C HIS A 304 10.48 5.59 3.81
N LEU A 305 10.97 6.80 3.52
CA LEU A 305 11.41 7.17 2.17
C LEU A 305 12.58 6.26 1.74
N GLU A 306 12.37 5.51 0.67
CA GLU A 306 13.34 4.53 0.15
C GLU A 306 14.41 5.23 -0.68
N TRP A 307 15.44 5.70 0.00
CA TRP A 307 16.57 6.38 -0.63
C TRP A 307 17.81 5.49 -0.65
N SER A 308 18.51 5.46 -1.80
CA SER A 308 19.82 4.83 -1.92
C SER A 308 20.84 5.84 -2.48
N GLU A 309 22.03 5.96 -1.85
CA GLU A 309 23.12 6.76 -2.40
C GLU A 309 23.64 6.08 -3.68
N GLY A 310 23.41 6.72 -4.83
CA GLY A 310 24.04 6.33 -6.10
C GLY A 310 23.10 5.68 -7.12
N MET A 311 21.92 5.20 -6.72
CA MET A 311 20.85 4.81 -7.64
C MET A 311 19.65 5.74 -7.46
N ARG A 312 19.32 6.50 -8.50
CA ARG A 312 18.02 7.18 -8.61
C ARG A 312 16.97 6.12 -8.94
N GLY A 313 16.65 5.27 -7.96
CA GLY A 313 15.64 4.24 -8.11
C GLY A 313 14.25 4.84 -8.23
N ASN A 314 13.38 4.20 -9.01
CA ASN A 314 11.94 4.49 -9.09
C ASN A 314 11.24 4.44 -7.72
N HIS A 315 11.80 3.73 -6.74
CA HIS A 315 11.29 3.64 -5.37
C HIS A 315 11.17 5.00 -4.67
N TYR A 316 12.24 5.82 -4.67
CA TYR A 316 12.16 7.16 -4.05
C TYR A 316 11.18 8.08 -4.76
N LEU A 317 11.05 7.96 -6.09
CA LEU A 317 10.10 8.77 -6.86
C LEU A 317 8.64 8.35 -6.61
N ALA A 318 8.43 7.06 -6.36
CA ALA A 318 7.12 6.51 -6.08
C ALA A 318 6.64 6.84 -4.65
N CYS A 319 7.55 7.01 -3.69
CA CYS A 319 7.26 7.49 -2.33
C CYS A 319 7.00 9.01 -2.27
#